data_AF-A0A7C4GKX9-F1
#
_entry.id   AF-A0A7C4GKX9-F1
#
_cell.length_a   1.000
_cell.length_b   1.000
_cell.length_c   1.000
_cell.angle_alpha   90.00
_cell.angle_beta   90.00
_cell.angle_gamma   90.00
#
_symmetry.space_group_name_H-M   'P 1'
#
loop_
_entity.id
_entity.type
_entity.pdbx_description
1 polymer ?
#
loop_
_entity_poly.entity_id
_entity_poly.type
_entity_poly.pdbx_seq_one_letter_code
_entity_poly.pdbx_strand_id
1 'polypeptide(L)'
;MGRFEPTSIEAGIVATADGCDMEKERARLPFQLGRHDIHKFSALAVERVDIGRGEEKPLRITVGMKDPSGTFQIEEILLRKIRGTKFERFVEVYADIKGSERIRFI
;
A
#
# COMPACT_ATOMS: atom_id res chain seq x y z
N MET A 1 2.94 6.54 -13.98
CA MET A 1 3.68 5.47 -14.70
C MET A 1 3.95 5.98 -16.11
N GLY A 2 5.10 5.63 -16.71
CA GLY A 2 5.51 6.12 -18.04
C GLY A 2 4.60 5.68 -19.19
N ARG A 3 4.95 6.08 -20.42
CA ARG A 3 4.17 5.84 -21.66
C ARG A 3 3.88 4.35 -21.96
N PHE A 4 4.55 3.42 -21.29
CA PHE A 4 4.42 1.98 -21.48
C PHE A 4 4.16 1.27 -20.15
N GLU A 5 3.27 0.29 -20.16
CA GLU A 5 3.04 -0.58 -19.00
C GLU A 5 4.23 -1.52 -18.80
N PRO A 6 4.81 -1.58 -17.60
CA PRO A 6 5.90 -2.52 -17.33
C PRO A 6 5.38 -3.96 -17.36
N THR A 7 6.05 -4.83 -18.12
CA THR A 7 5.62 -6.23 -18.31
C THR A 7 6.53 -7.26 -17.65
N SER A 8 7.71 -6.86 -17.16
CA SER A 8 8.63 -7.78 -16.49
C SER A 8 8.27 -7.99 -15.03
N ILE A 9 8.69 -9.13 -14.48
CA ILE A 9 8.46 -9.46 -13.07
C ILE A 9 9.25 -8.48 -12.18
N GLU A 10 10.49 -8.13 -12.56
CA GLU A 10 11.34 -7.18 -11.85
C GLU A 10 10.66 -5.81 -11.71
N ALA A 11 10.01 -5.34 -12.78
CA ALA A 11 9.27 -4.08 -12.72
C ALA A 11 8.06 -4.17 -11.77
N GLY A 12 7.37 -5.31 -11.73
CA GLY A 12 6.30 -5.57 -10.77
C GLY A 12 6.79 -5.57 -9.32
N ILE A 13 7.95 -6.18 -9.06
CA ILE A 13 8.60 -6.17 -7.74
C ILE A 13 8.93 -4.73 -7.33
N VAL A 14 9.61 -3.96 -8.18
CA VAL A 14 10.03 -2.59 -7.87
C VAL A 14 8.81 -1.68 -7.65
N ALA A 15 7.79 -1.76 -8.51
CA ALA A 15 6.59 -0.96 -8.37
C ALA A 15 5.79 -1.31 -7.10
N THR A 16 5.69 -2.60 -6.77
CA THR A 16 5.01 -3.06 -5.54
C THR A 16 5.77 -2.62 -4.30
N ALA A 17 7.10 -2.75 -4.29
CA ALA A 17 7.95 -2.32 -3.18
C ALA A 17 7.86 -0.79 -2.94
N ASP A 18 7.85 0.02 -4.01
CA ASP A 18 7.59 1.46 -3.91
C ASP A 18 6.15 1.76 -3.43
N GLY A 19 5.21 0.85 -3.67
CA GLY A 19 3.87 0.90 -3.09
C GLY A 19 3.87 0.71 -1.57
N CYS A 20 4.70 -0.17 -1.04
CA CYS A 20 4.80 -0.45 0.40
C CYS A 20 5.35 0.73 1.21
N ASP A 21 6.08 1.66 0.60
CA ASP A 21 6.63 2.85 1.28
C ASP A 21 5.56 3.94 1.48
N MET A 22 4.60 3.64 2.37
CA MET A 22 3.41 4.46 2.67
C MET A 22 3.17 4.67 4.17
N GLU A 23 4.10 4.28 5.04
CA GLU A 23 3.96 4.45 6.49
C GLU A 23 3.94 5.93 6.91
N LYS A 24 3.24 6.24 8.02
CA LYS A 24 3.02 7.61 8.54
C LYS A 24 4.25 8.49 8.64
N GLU A 25 5.45 7.95 8.89
CA GLU A 25 6.68 8.76 9.00
C GLU A 25 7.03 9.45 7.67
N ARG A 26 6.67 8.86 6.52
CA ARG A 26 6.85 9.48 5.19
C ARG A 26 5.95 10.71 4.98
N ALA A 27 4.83 10.77 5.69
CA ALA A 27 3.86 11.87 5.62
C ALA A 27 4.08 12.96 6.67
N ARG A 28 4.96 12.73 7.66
CA ARG A 28 5.14 13.63 8.81
C ARG A 28 5.72 14.99 8.45
N LEU A 29 6.85 15.02 7.72
CA LEU A 29 7.52 16.27 7.33
C LEU A 29 6.64 17.14 6.38
N PRO A 30 6.01 16.57 5.33
CA PRO A 30 5.10 17.33 4.47
C PRO A 30 3.86 17.88 5.18
N PHE A 31 3.39 17.23 6.26
CA PHE A 31 2.25 17.70 7.05
C PHE A 31 2.65 18.91 7.92
N GLN A 32 3.82 18.84 8.57
CA GLN A 32 4.36 19.95 9.37
C GLN A 32 4.62 21.22 8.55
N LEU A 33 4.90 21.07 7.25
CA LEU A 33 5.11 22.18 6.31
C LEU A 33 3.80 22.86 5.83
N GLY A 34 2.64 22.57 6.42
CA GLY A 34 1.40 23.34 6.20
C GLY A 34 0.68 23.07 4.87
N ARG A 35 1.11 22.08 4.08
CA ARG A 35 0.36 21.61 2.91
C ARG A 35 -0.73 20.64 3.38
N HIS A 36 -1.89 21.18 3.78
CA HIS A 36 -3.07 20.42 4.18
C HIS A 36 -3.74 19.81 2.94
N ASP A 37 -3.52 18.52 2.74
CA ASP A 37 -4.17 17.72 1.70
C ASP A 37 -4.84 16.52 2.39
N ILE A 38 -6.10 16.23 2.05
CA ILE A 38 -6.86 15.08 2.58
C ILE A 38 -6.10 13.76 2.39
N HIS A 39 -5.30 13.66 1.33
CA HIS A 39 -4.46 12.49 1.05
C HIS A 39 -3.34 12.28 2.08
N LYS A 40 -2.93 13.34 2.80
CA LYS A 40 -1.97 13.22 3.89
C LYS A 40 -2.61 12.76 5.19
N PHE A 41 -3.88 13.07 5.41
CA PHE A 41 -4.60 12.61 6.59
C PHE A 41 -4.75 11.09 6.60
N SER A 42 -5.05 10.48 5.45
CA SER A 42 -5.10 9.01 5.32
C SER A 42 -3.73 8.35 5.45
N ALA A 43 -2.65 9.00 4.99
CA ALA A 43 -1.29 8.50 5.19
C ALA A 43 -0.89 8.45 6.67
N LEU A 44 -1.41 9.38 7.50
CA LEU A 44 -1.19 9.36 8.96
C LEU A 44 -1.93 8.22 9.67
N ALA A 45 -2.87 7.54 9.00
CA ALA A 45 -3.58 6.39 9.55
C ALA A 45 -2.80 5.08 9.41
N VAL A 46 -1.90 4.98 8.42
CA VAL A 46 -1.05 3.80 8.20
C VAL A 46 0.09 3.77 9.22
N GLU A 47 0.09 2.76 10.09
CA GLU A 47 1.07 2.64 11.17
C GLU A 47 2.25 1.77 10.82
N ARG A 48 2.01 0.69 10.05
CA ARG A 48 3.05 -0.24 9.62
C ARG A 48 2.65 -1.00 8.35
N VAL A 49 3.64 -1.42 7.58
CA VAL A 49 3.47 -2.34 6.45
C VAL A 49 4.31 -3.58 6.68
N ASP A 50 3.64 -4.70 6.94
CA ASP A 50 4.28 -5.99 7.14
C ASP A 50 4.34 -6.77 5.81
N ILE A 51 5.54 -7.19 5.42
CA ILE A 51 5.78 -8.00 4.21
C ILE A 51 6.20 -9.40 4.65
N GLY A 52 5.46 -10.42 4.21
CA GLY A 52 5.72 -11.79 4.59
C GLY A 52 5.28 -12.81 3.54
N ARG A 53 5.34 -14.08 3.92
CA ARG A 53 4.85 -15.18 3.09
C ARG A 53 3.32 -15.21 3.10
N GLY A 54 2.71 -15.32 1.92
CA GLY A 54 1.28 -15.54 1.79
C GLY A 54 0.87 -17.00 1.94
N GLU A 55 -0.44 -17.23 2.00
CA GLU A 55 -1.01 -18.57 2.14
C GLU A 55 -1.37 -19.18 0.77
N GLU A 56 -1.97 -18.39 -0.10
CA GLU A 56 -2.36 -18.76 -1.46
C GLU A 56 -1.35 -18.26 -2.50
N LYS A 57 -0.72 -17.11 -2.25
CA LYS A 57 0.28 -16.49 -3.11
C LYS A 57 1.63 -16.38 -2.39
N PRO A 58 2.76 -16.29 -3.11
CA PRO A 58 4.07 -16.28 -2.48
C PRO A 58 4.29 -15.07 -1.54
N LEU A 59 3.67 -13.92 -1.82
CA LEU A 59 3.82 -12.69 -1.06
C LEU A 59 2.51 -12.29 -0.37
N ARG A 60 2.60 -11.83 0.87
CA ARG A 60 1.53 -11.15 1.60
C ARG A 60 2.01 -9.79 2.06
N ILE A 61 1.21 -8.77 1.78
CA ILE A 61 1.39 -7.41 2.30
C ILE A 61 0.22 -7.13 3.25
N THR A 62 0.52 -6.85 4.52
CA THR A 62 -0.47 -6.47 5.52
C THR A 62 -0.22 -5.04 5.96
N VAL A 63 -1.22 -4.18 5.76
CA VAL A 63 -1.14 -2.77 6.12
C VAL A 63 -1.88 -2.57 7.45
N GLY A 64 -1.13 -2.32 8.50
CA GLY A 64 -1.67 -2.01 9.83
C GLY A 64 -2.05 -0.53 9.92
N MET A 65 -3.27 -0.23 10.36
CA MET A 65 -3.77 1.14 10.46
C MET A 65 -4.61 1.38 11.71
N LYS A 66 -4.57 2.61 12.21
CA LYS A 66 -5.29 3.03 13.42
C LYS A 66 -6.78 3.30 13.18
N ASP A 67 -7.14 3.63 11.95
CA ASP A 67 -8.50 3.96 11.53
C ASP A 67 -8.70 3.66 10.02
N PRO A 68 -9.95 3.52 9.55
CA PRO A 68 -10.24 3.11 8.18
C PRO A 68 -9.79 4.10 7.09
N SER A 69 -9.44 5.36 7.40
CA SER A 69 -9.03 6.32 6.36
C SER A 69 -7.76 5.87 5.63
N GLY A 70 -6.95 5.00 6.24
CA GLY A 70 -5.74 4.44 5.63
C GLY A 70 -6.00 3.51 4.44
N THR A 71 -7.23 3.00 4.25
CA THR A 71 -7.58 2.13 3.11
C THR A 71 -7.39 2.86 1.77
N PHE A 72 -7.57 4.17 1.75
CA PHE A 72 -7.34 4.99 0.56
C PHE A 72 -5.90 4.87 0.04
N GLN A 73 -4.90 4.74 0.93
CA GLN A 73 -3.51 4.56 0.54
C GLN A 73 -3.29 3.20 -0.15
N ILE A 74 -3.99 2.17 0.31
CA ILE A 74 -3.95 0.84 -0.31
C ILE A 74 -4.50 0.92 -1.73
N GLU A 75 -5.66 1.54 -1.91
CA GLU A 75 -6.33 1.59 -3.21
C GLU A 75 -5.57 2.46 -4.22
N GLU A 76 -5.24 3.71 -3.85
CA GLU A 76 -4.67 4.68 -4.79
C GLU A 76 -3.17 4.50 -5.05
N ILE A 77 -2.44 3.92 -4.09
CA ILE A 77 -0.99 3.75 -4.21
C ILE A 77 -0.64 2.30 -4.48
N LEU A 78 -0.90 1.40 -3.53
CA LEU A 78 -0.40 0.03 -3.61
C LEU A 78 -1.07 -0.77 -4.72
N LEU A 79 -2.40 -0.87 -4.69
CA LEU A 79 -3.15 -1.61 -5.69
C LEU A 79 -2.91 -1.02 -7.07
N ARG A 80 -2.95 0.30 -7.23
CA ARG A 80 -2.66 0.95 -8.52
C ARG A 80 -1.31 0.52 -9.12
N LYS A 81 -0.24 0.41 -8.31
CA LYS A 81 1.09 -0.05 -8.78
C LYS A 81 1.12 -1.55 -9.09
N ILE A 82 0.48 -2.37 -8.25
CA ILE A 82 0.38 -3.83 -8.46
C ILE A 82 -0.40 -4.12 -9.75
N ARG A 83 -1.57 -3.49 -9.94
CA ARG A 83 -2.43 -3.65 -11.12
C ARG A 83 -1.70 -3.20 -12.38
N GLY A 84 -1.03 -2.04 -12.32
CA GLY A 84 -0.29 -1.47 -13.44
C GLY A 84 0.90 -2.30 -13.93
N THR A 85 1.30 -3.35 -13.19
CA THR A 85 2.37 -4.29 -13.56
C THR A 85 1.89 -5.74 -13.63
N LYS A 86 0.58 -6.00 -13.47
CA LYS A 86 -0.03 -7.34 -13.44
C LYS A 86 0.61 -8.27 -12.39
N PHE A 87 1.09 -7.69 -11.30
CA PHE A 87 1.78 -8.40 -10.21
C PHE A 87 0.80 -9.05 -9.21
N GLU A 88 -0.51 -8.82 -9.37
CA GLU A 88 -1.60 -9.30 -8.51
C GLU A 88 -1.60 -10.82 -8.33
N ARG A 89 -1.08 -11.59 -9.30
CA ARG A 89 -0.99 -13.05 -9.23
C ARG A 89 0.02 -13.55 -8.18
N PHE A 90 0.92 -12.69 -7.73
CA PHE A 90 2.00 -13.05 -6.79
C PHE A 90 1.78 -12.52 -5.37
N VAL A 91 0.80 -11.65 -5.16
CA VAL A 91 0.63 -10.92 -3.89
C VAL A 91 -0.80 -10.93 -3.37
N GLU A 92 -0.95 -11.24 -2.10
CA GLU A 92 -2.15 -10.99 -1.30
C GLU A 92 -1.99 -9.65 -0.57
N VAL A 93 -3.08 -8.87 -0.49
CA VAL A 93 -3.06 -7.57 0.20
C VAL A 93 -4.17 -7.53 1.24
N TYR A 94 -3.81 -7.22 2.48
CA TYR A 94 -4.72 -7.11 3.61
C TYR A 94 -4.60 -5.75 4.32
N ALA A 95 -5.71 -5.28 4.89
CA ALA A 95 -5.72 -4.22 5.88
C ALA A 95 -6.06 -4.80 7.26
N ASP A 96 -5.26 -4.41 8.26
CA ASP A 96 -5.50 -4.72 9.67
C ASP A 96 -5.83 -3.42 10.39
N ILE A 97 -7.13 -3.16 10.56
CA ILE A 97 -7.64 -1.95 11.20
C ILE A 97 -7.81 -2.24 12.68
N LYS A 98 -7.18 -1.42 13.54
CA LYS A 98 -7.24 -1.59 14.99
C LYS A 98 -8.69 -1.68 15.50
N GLY A 99 -9.05 -2.83 16.08
CA GLY A 99 -10.38 -3.07 16.65
C GLY A 99 -11.46 -3.46 15.61
N SER A 100 -11.07 -3.81 14.39
CA SER A 100 -11.97 -4.31 13.34
C SER A 100 -11.45 -5.63 12.77
N GLU A 101 -12.28 -6.30 11.98
CA GLU A 101 -11.86 -7.49 11.25
C GLU A 101 -10.86 -7.14 10.13
N ARG A 102 -10.00 -8.11 9.81
CA ARG A 102 -9.04 -7.98 8.71
C ARG A 102 -9.78 -7.95 7.37
N ILE A 103 -9.48 -6.97 6.54
CA ILE A 103 -10.04 -6.81 5.21
C ILE A 103 -9.04 -7.35 4.18
N ARG A 104 -9.52 -8.14 3.21
CA ARG A 104 -8.72 -8.61 2.09
C ARG A 104 -9.08 -7.84 0.81
N PHE A 105 -8.07 -7.42 0.06
CA PHE A 105 -8.24 -6.70 -1.21
C PHE A 105 -8.00 -7.59 -2.44
N ILE A 106 -6.92 -8.38 -2.43
CA ILE A 106 -6.53 -9.32 -3.51
C ILE A 106 -5.84 -10.57 -2.96
#